data_AF-A0AAX2J968-F1
#
_entry.id   AF-A0AAX2J968-F1
#
_cell.length_a   1.000
_cell.length_b   1.000
_cell.length_c   1.000
_cell.angle_alpha   90.00
_cell.angle_beta   90.00
_cell.angle_gamma   90.00
#
_symmetry.space_group_name_H-M   'P 1'
#
loop_
_entity.id
_entity.type
_entity.pdbx_description
1 polymer ?
#
loop_
_entity_poly.entity_id
_entity_poly.type
_entity_poly.pdbx_seq_one_letter_code
_entity_poly.pdbx_strand_id
1 'polypeptide(L)'
;MNYFFLVFSTFFFLLNFFVIRKTLKYVVPNDKKIFFLLLFLSLAFLFYLYRFFGSHFSYSVNKFVSYIIYYYLAFLIYASILFIFASVITMIFRYKLNLNLYKISLILVPIILLAGTFFKHHTIVKIRHQTR
;
A
#
# COMPACT_ATOMS: atom_id res chain seq x y z
N MET A 1 1.15 -11.48 24.88
CA MET A 1 1.32 -11.06 23.46
C MET A 1 -0.05 -11.06 22.80
N ASN A 2 -0.42 -9.95 22.17
CA ASN A 2 -1.78 -9.75 21.67
C ASN A 2 -1.99 -10.58 20.39
N TYR A 3 -2.77 -11.67 20.42
CA TYR A 3 -3.05 -12.53 19.25
C TYR A 3 -3.50 -11.72 18.02
N PHE A 4 -4.24 -10.65 18.27
CA PHE A 4 -4.64 -9.67 17.25
C PHE A 4 -3.44 -9.11 16.46
N PHE A 5 -2.35 -8.77 17.15
CA PHE A 5 -1.15 -8.23 16.50
C PHE A 5 -0.47 -9.27 15.60
N LEU A 6 -0.41 -10.52 16.05
CA LEU A 6 0.21 -11.60 15.29
C LEU A 6 -0.60 -11.88 14.02
N VAL A 7 -1.93 -11.95 14.14
CA VAL A 7 -2.84 -12.10 12.99
C VAL A 7 -2.71 -10.91 12.02
N PHE A 8 -2.71 -9.68 12.53
CA PHE A 8 -2.55 -8.47 11.73
C PHE A 8 -1.20 -8.46 10.99
N SER A 9 -0.11 -8.76 11.69
CA SER A 9 1.24 -8.83 11.12
C SER A 9 1.34 -9.87 10.01
N THR A 10 0.82 -11.08 10.24
CA THR A 10 0.83 -12.16 9.25
C THR A 10 0.00 -11.79 8.03
N PHE A 11 -1.18 -11.18 8.22
CA PHE A 11 -2.01 -10.71 7.13
C PHE A 11 -1.28 -9.68 6.25
N PHE A 12 -0.63 -8.67 6.86
CA PHE A 12 0.12 -7.68 6.11
C PHE A 12 1.35 -8.24 5.40
N PHE A 13 2.04 -9.20 6.02
CA PHE A 13 3.14 -9.92 5.38
C PHE A 13 2.67 -10.66 4.12
N LEU A 14 1.52 -11.34 4.18
CA LEU A 14 0.94 -12.04 3.02
C LEU A 14 0.51 -11.07 1.92
N LEU A 15 -0.14 -9.95 2.27
CA LEU A 15 -0.46 -8.90 1.29
C LEU A 15 0.80 -8.35 0.64
N ASN A 16 1.84 -8.12 1.43
CA ASN A 16 3.11 -7.62 0.94
C ASN A 16 3.72 -8.56 -0.10
N PHE A 17 3.82 -9.84 0.23
CA PHE A 17 4.33 -10.87 -0.67
C PHE A 17 3.49 -10.96 -1.96
N PHE A 18 2.16 -10.90 -1.83
CA PHE A 18 1.25 -10.90 -2.98
C PHE A 18 1.49 -9.71 -3.91
N VAL A 19 1.54 -8.49 -3.37
CA VAL A 19 1.76 -7.25 -4.13
C VAL A 19 3.14 -7.25 -4.78
N ILE A 20 4.21 -7.61 -4.07
CA ILE A 20 5.57 -7.73 -4.64
C ILE A 20 5.56 -8.70 -5.81
N ARG A 21 5.04 -9.92 -5.62
CA ARG A 21 5.06 -10.96 -6.63
C ARG A 21 4.34 -10.52 -7.90
N LYS A 22 3.17 -9.88 -7.79
CA LYS A 22 2.41 -9.37 -8.94
C LYS A 22 3.12 -8.19 -9.61
N THR A 23 3.66 -7.26 -8.83
CA THR A 23 4.39 -6.09 -9.33
C THR A 23 5.63 -6.50 -10.11
N LEU A 24 6.46 -7.37 -9.55
CA LEU A 24 7.69 -7.85 -10.21
C LEU A 24 7.40 -8.69 -11.43
N LYS A 25 6.34 -9.51 -11.41
CA LYS A 25 6.01 -10.38 -12.56
C LYS A 25 5.40 -9.61 -13.72
N TYR A 26 4.51 -8.66 -13.45
CA TYR A 26 3.67 -8.06 -14.49
C TYR A 26 3.97 -6.59 -14.76
N VAL A 27 4.59 -5.84 -13.85
CA VAL A 27 4.74 -4.37 -14.00
C VAL A 27 6.18 -3.96 -14.28
N VAL A 28 7.13 -4.55 -13.54
CA VAL A 28 8.53 -4.08 -13.52
C VAL A 28 9.37 -4.79 -14.59
N PRO A 29 10.13 -4.04 -15.41
CA PRO A 29 11.13 -4.60 -16.33
C PRO A 29 12.21 -5.42 -15.60
N ASN A 30 12.81 -6.40 -16.28
CA ASN A 30 13.68 -7.38 -15.62
C ASN A 30 14.92 -6.75 -14.95
N ASP A 31 15.49 -5.71 -15.55
CA ASP A 31 16.61 -4.90 -15.07
C ASP A 31 16.30 -4.15 -13.77
N LYS A 32 15.03 -3.83 -13.50
CA LYS A 32 14.61 -3.04 -12.32
C LYS A 32 14.02 -3.89 -11.20
N LYS A 33 13.89 -5.20 -11.37
CA LYS A 33 13.24 -6.08 -10.38
C LYS A 33 13.91 -6.04 -9.02
N ILE A 34 15.24 -6.06 -8.99
CA ILE A 34 16.03 -6.03 -7.75
C ILE A 34 15.76 -4.72 -6.98
N PHE A 35 15.76 -3.58 -7.68
CA PHE A 35 15.47 -2.29 -7.07
C PHE A 35 14.08 -2.24 -6.43
N PHE A 36 13.04 -2.68 -7.14
CA PHE A 36 11.68 -2.70 -6.59
C PHE A 36 11.55 -3.69 -5.43
N LEU A 37 12.20 -4.85 -5.51
CA LEU A 37 12.21 -5.83 -4.42
C LEU A 37 12.85 -5.24 -3.15
N LEU A 38 14.02 -4.59 -3.28
CA LEU A 38 14.68 -3.91 -2.17
C LEU A 38 13.80 -2.81 -1.59
N LEU A 39 13.15 -2.00 -2.43
CA LEU A 39 12.27 -0.92 -1.98
C LEU A 39 11.08 -1.45 -1.14
N PHE A 40 10.40 -2.50 -1.60
CA PHE A 40 9.32 -3.11 -0.82
C PHE A 40 9.82 -3.75 0.48
N LEU A 41 10.99 -4.41 0.43
CA LEU A 41 11.59 -5.02 1.60
C LEU A 41 11.99 -3.97 2.65
N SER A 42 12.58 -2.85 2.23
CA SER A 42 12.91 -1.72 3.10
C SER A 42 11.66 -1.12 3.74
N LEU A 43 10.57 -0.95 3.00
CA LEU A 43 9.30 -0.46 3.55
C LEU A 43 8.66 -1.44 4.54
N ALA A 44 8.71 -2.74 4.24
CA ALA A 44 8.24 -3.77 5.16
C ALA A 44 9.09 -3.81 6.44
N PHE A 45 10.42 -3.73 6.31
CA PHE A 45 11.34 -3.66 7.44
C PHE A 45 11.09 -2.41 8.29
N LEU A 46 10.89 -1.24 7.66
CA LEU A 46 10.56 0.01 8.34
C LEU A 46 9.27 -0.11 9.16
N PHE A 47 8.24 -0.78 8.62
CA PHE A 47 6.99 -1.05 9.35
C PHE A 47 7.24 -1.84 10.64
N TYR A 48 7.99 -2.94 10.55
CA TYR A 48 8.31 -3.76 11.72
C TYR A 48 9.19 -3.00 12.71
N LEU A 49 10.22 -2.30 12.22
CA LEU A 49 11.13 -1.53 13.07
C LEU A 49 10.38 -0.43 13.84
N TYR A 50 9.51 0.33 13.16
CA TYR A 50 8.65 1.33 13.80
C TYR A 50 7.71 0.71 14.83
N ARG A 51 7.20 -0.50 14.59
CA ARG A 51 6.31 -1.17 15.53
C ARG A 51 6.99 -1.52 16.84
N PHE A 52 8.25 -1.98 16.80
CA PHE A 52 9.00 -2.36 18.00
C PHE A 52 9.70 -1.19 18.67
N PHE A 53 10.21 -0.23 17.90
CA PHE A 53 11.05 0.85 18.41
C PHE A 53 10.40 2.24 18.36
N GLY A 54 9.19 2.37 17.79
CA GLY A 54 8.55 3.67 17.56
C GLY A 54 8.25 4.46 18.84
N SER A 55 8.11 3.80 20.00
CA SER A 55 7.98 4.46 21.31
C SER A 55 9.23 5.25 21.72
N HIS A 56 10.39 4.89 21.17
CA HIS A 56 11.68 5.55 21.47
C HIS A 56 11.99 6.70 20.51
N PHE A 57 11.17 6.92 19.49
CA PHE A 57 11.39 7.99 18.52
C PHE A 57 10.93 9.34 19.06
N SER A 58 11.67 10.39 18.72
CA SER A 58 11.23 11.77 18.97
C SER A 58 9.90 12.04 18.27
N TYR A 59 9.09 12.95 18.81
CA TYR A 59 7.74 13.22 18.31
C TYR A 59 7.68 13.49 16.80
N SER A 60 8.60 14.33 16.29
CA SER A 60 8.65 14.68 14.86
C SER A 60 9.00 13.49 13.97
N VAL A 61 9.98 12.67 14.38
CA VAL A 61 10.37 11.45 13.66
C VAL A 61 9.25 10.43 13.68
N ASN A 62 8.63 10.23 14.84
CA ASN A 62 7.49 9.34 15.02
C ASN A 62 6.35 9.72 14.07
N LYS A 63 5.99 11.01 14.01
CA LYS A 63 4.95 11.52 13.10
C LYS A 63 5.27 11.24 11.64
N PHE A 64 6.51 11.50 11.22
CA PHE A 64 6.95 11.29 9.83
C PHE A 64 6.92 9.81 9.42
N VAL A 65 7.52 8.94 10.25
CA VAL A 65 7.58 7.49 10.00
C VAL A 65 6.18 6.86 10.05
N SER A 66 5.34 7.29 10.99
CA SER A 66 3.93 6.89 11.08
C SER A 66 3.18 7.19 9.79
N TYR A 67 3.42 8.37 9.19
CA TYR A 67 2.80 8.76 7.93
C TYR A 67 3.24 7.85 6.79
N ILE A 68 4.55 7.60 6.63
CA ILE A 68 5.08 6.68 5.61
C ILE A 68 4.42 5.30 5.73
N ILE A 69 4.37 4.77 6.94
CA ILE A 69 3.77 3.46 7.22
C ILE A 69 2.28 3.44 6.92
N TYR A 70 1.55 4.50 7.29
CA TYR A 70 0.13 4.62 7.02
C TYR A 70 -0.17 4.54 5.51
N TYR A 71 0.56 5.31 4.69
CA TYR A 71 0.38 5.26 3.23
C TYR A 71 0.84 3.94 2.63
N TYR A 72 1.88 3.33 3.18
CA TYR A 72 2.35 2.02 2.73
C TYR A 72 1.32 0.91 3.00
N LEU A 73 0.75 0.88 4.21
CA LEU A 73 -0.33 -0.05 4.57
C LEU A 73 -1.54 0.14 3.65
N ALA A 74 -1.95 1.39 3.42
CA ALA A 74 -3.04 1.72 2.52
C ALA A 74 -2.73 1.27 1.08
N PHE A 75 -1.51 1.54 0.59
CA PHE A 75 -1.03 1.07 -0.71
C PHE A 75 -1.16 -0.45 -0.85
N LEU A 76 -0.73 -1.23 0.15
CA LEU A 76 -0.82 -2.69 0.11
C LEU A 76 -2.27 -3.19 -0.01
N ILE A 77 -3.19 -2.56 0.73
CA ILE A 77 -4.62 -2.93 0.69
C ILE A 77 -5.19 -2.62 -0.70
N TYR A 78 -5.06 -1.38 -1.17
CA TYR A 78 -5.63 -0.97 -2.46
C TYR A 78 -4.99 -1.70 -3.64
N ALA A 79 -3.66 -1.88 -3.63
CA ALA A 79 -2.96 -2.65 -4.66
C ALA A 79 -3.43 -4.10 -4.69
N SER A 80 -3.60 -4.74 -3.53
CA SER A 80 -4.10 -6.11 -3.44
C SER A 80 -5.49 -6.25 -4.04
N ILE A 81 -6.42 -5.37 -3.66
CA ILE A 81 -7.79 -5.35 -4.18
C ILE A 81 -7.77 -5.18 -5.71
N LEU A 82 -7.07 -4.16 -6.22
CA LEU A 82 -7.01 -3.90 -7.65
C LEU A 82 -6.32 -5.04 -8.43
N PHE A 83 -5.29 -5.67 -7.87
CA PHE A 83 -4.64 -6.82 -8.51
C PHE A 83 -5.54 -8.06 -8.55
N ILE A 84 -6.41 -8.26 -7.55
CA ILE A 84 -7.44 -9.31 -7.60
C ILE A 84 -8.40 -9.03 -8.76
N PHE A 85 -8.93 -7.80 -8.85
CA PHE A 85 -9.81 -7.40 -9.97
C PHE A 85 -9.11 -7.54 -11.33
N ALA A 86 -7.87 -7.07 -11.46
CA ALA A 86 -7.07 -7.22 -12.66
C ALA A 86 -6.92 -8.71 -13.05
N SER A 87 -6.70 -9.59 -12.08
CA SER A 87 -6.61 -11.03 -12.32
C SER A 87 -7.93 -11.63 -12.82
N VAL A 88 -9.06 -11.24 -12.21
CA VAL A 88 -10.40 -11.71 -12.61
C VAL A 88 -10.74 -11.22 -14.03
N ILE A 89 -10.55 -9.94 -14.31
CA ILE A 89 -10.83 -9.36 -15.64
C ILE A 89 -9.92 -10.00 -16.70
N THR A 90 -8.62 -10.16 -16.41
CA THR A 90 -7.70 -10.84 -17.35
C THR A 90 -8.14 -12.27 -17.64
N MET A 91 -8.69 -12.98 -16.65
CA MET A 91 -9.20 -14.34 -16.84
C MET A 91 -10.45 -14.39 -17.72
N ILE A 92 -11.39 -13.45 -17.52
CA ILE A 92 -12.64 -13.36 -18.30
C ILE A 92 -12.35 -12.99 -19.76
N PHE A 93 -11.44 -12.04 -19.99
CA PHE A 93 -11.16 -11.48 -21.32
C PHE A 93 -9.88 -12.05 -21.96
N ARG A 94 -9.51 -13.29 -21.59
CA ARG A 94 -8.24 -14.03 -21.84
C ARG A 94 -7.55 -13.86 -23.20
N TYR A 95 -8.27 -13.40 -24.24
CA TYR A 95 -7.75 -13.22 -25.61
C TYR A 95 -8.08 -11.88 -26.29
N LYS A 96 -8.79 -10.96 -25.61
CA LYS A 96 -9.19 -9.66 -26.20
C LYS A 96 -8.44 -8.45 -25.66
N LEU A 97 -7.80 -8.56 -24.49
CA LEU A 97 -7.12 -7.44 -23.85
C LEU A 97 -5.62 -7.50 -24.13
N ASN A 98 -5.13 -6.63 -25.02
CA ASN A 98 -3.70 -6.33 -25.18
C ASN A 98 -3.19 -5.31 -24.14
N LEU A 99 -3.91 -5.17 -23.02
CA LEU A 99 -3.63 -4.18 -21.99
C LEU A 99 -3.16 -4.86 -20.71
N ASN A 100 -2.09 -4.34 -20.13
CA ASN A 100 -1.58 -4.82 -18.86
C ASN A 100 -2.34 -4.17 -17.69
N LEU A 101 -3.43 -4.82 -17.28
CA LEU A 101 -4.29 -4.34 -16.19
C LEU A 101 -3.55 -4.21 -14.85
N TYR A 102 -2.48 -4.97 -14.61
CA TYR A 102 -1.66 -4.84 -13.40
C TYR A 102 -0.90 -3.52 -13.38
N LYS A 103 -0.37 -3.08 -14.53
CA LYS A 103 0.32 -1.78 -14.65
C LYS A 103 -0.65 -0.62 -14.44
N ILE A 104 -1.84 -0.70 -15.02
CA ILE A 104 -2.92 0.30 -14.82
C ILE A 104 -3.33 0.34 -13.34
N SER A 105 -3.55 -0.84 -12.75
CA SER A 105 -3.89 -0.96 -11.32
C SER A 105 -2.87 -0.29 -10.42
N LEU A 106 -1.57 -0.50 -10.68
CA LEU A 106 -0.51 0.08 -9.87
C LEU A 106 -0.45 1.62 -9.98
N ILE A 107 -0.80 2.20 -11.14
CA ILE A 107 -0.91 3.66 -11.31
C ILE A 107 -2.17 4.21 -10.64
N LEU A 108 -3.26 3.46 -10.60
CA LEU A 108 -4.50 3.88 -9.93
C LEU A 108 -4.35 3.97 -8.40
N VAL A 109 -3.53 3.12 -7.78
CA VAL A 109 -3.34 3.13 -6.32
C VAL A 109 -2.93 4.52 -5.78
N PRO A 110 -1.86 5.19 -6.27
CA PRO A 110 -1.50 6.51 -5.78
C PRO A 110 -2.58 7.57 -6.07
N ILE A 111 -3.33 7.46 -7.17
CA ILE A 111 -4.44 8.38 -7.47
C ILE A 111 -5.55 8.24 -6.40
N ILE A 112 -5.92 7.00 -6.06
CA ILE A 112 -6.91 6.72 -5.00
C ILE A 112 -6.42 7.23 -3.64
N LEU A 113 -5.14 7.03 -3.33
CA LEU A 113 -4.55 7.51 -2.07
C LEU A 113 -4.57 9.04 -2.00
N LEU A 114 -4.18 9.73 -3.07
CA LEU A 114 -4.22 11.20 -3.13
C LEU A 114 -5.66 11.70 -2.97
N ALA A 115 -6.61 11.15 -3.75
CA ALA A 115 -8.02 11.52 -3.66
C ALA A 115 -8.56 11.32 -2.23
N GLY A 116 -8.30 10.16 -1.62
CA GLY A 116 -8.71 9.86 -0.24
C GLY A 116 -8.16 10.87 0.77
N THR A 117 -6.91 11.30 0.60
CA THR A 117 -6.29 12.32 1.46
C THR A 117 -6.92 13.70 1.27
N PHE A 118 -7.18 14.12 0.03
CA PHE A 118 -7.83 15.40 -0.26
C PHE A 118 -9.24 15.46 0.32
N PHE A 119 -10.07 14.44 0.09
CA PHE A 119 -11.43 14.41 0.62
C PHE A 119 -11.48 14.39 2.14
N LYS A 120 -10.57 13.65 2.81
CA LYS A 120 -10.48 13.64 4.28
C LYS A 120 -10.15 15.02 4.85
N HIS A 121 -9.33 15.81 4.15
CA HIS A 121 -8.98 17.17 4.60
C HIS A 121 -10.18 18.12 4.54
N HIS A 122 -11.00 18.04 3.49
CA HIS A 122 -12.21 18.86 3.36
C HIS A 122 -13.30 18.54 4.41
N THR A 123 -13.45 17.27 4.80
CA THR A 123 -14.45 16.89 5.82
C THR A 123 -14.13 17.49 7.19
N ILE A 124 -12.85 17.60 7.56
CA ILE A 124 -12.42 18.16 8.86
C ILE A 124 -12.66 19.68 8.92
N VAL A 125 -12.44 20.39 7.81
CA VAL A 125 -12.68 21.85 7.73
C VAL A 125 -14.16 22.18 7.83
N LYS A 126 -15.02 21.36 7.21
CA LYS A 126 -16.48 21.57 7.24
C LYS A 126 -17.08 21.40 8.65
N ILE A 127 -16.59 20.43 9.42
CA ILE A 127 -17.06 20.19 10.80
C ILE A 127 -16.66 21.35 11.74
N ARG A 128 -15.46 21.94 11.55
CA ARG A 128 -14.99 23.07 12.37
C ARG A 128 -15.75 24.37 12.10
N HIS A 129 -16.36 24.53 10.92
CA HIS A 129 -17.21 25.69 10.61
C HIS A 129 -18.66 25.56 11.10
N GLN A 130 -19.14 24.35 11.38
CA GLN A 130 -20.49 24.11 11.93
C GLN A 130 -20.53 24.14 13.46
N THR A 131 -19.38 24.28 14.13
CA THR A 131 -19.24 24.31 15.60
C THR A 131 -18.81 25.67 16.14
N ARG A 132 -18.97 26.74 15.34
CA ARG A 132 -18.84 28.13 15.78
C ARG A 132 -20.17 28.85 15.70
#